data_AF-A0A1I2K2Z3-F1
#
_entry.id   AF-A0A1I2K2Z3-F1
#
_cell.length_a   1.000
_cell.length_b   1.000
_cell.length_c   1.000
_cell.angle_alpha   90.00
_cell.angle_beta   90.00
_cell.angle_gamma   90.00
#
_symmetry.space_group_name_H-M   'P 1'
#
loop_
_entity.id
_entity.type
_entity.pdbx_description
1 polymer ?
#
loop_
_entity_poly.entity_id
_entity_poly.type
_entity_poly.pdbx_seq_one_letter_code
_entity_poly.pdbx_strand_id
1 'polypeptide(L)'
;MSESAALPIPGPVPAPTGVLVDAPPHVPSSGPAPARGPLAPRPAVRLWARRVTKVLLGCLLGYGVLWAASAGGMLAVSAWARHDNAGSGGSKVAGINHFLAVDPHVWRGSAPSAAGYRELADRGIRTVVDLRAEDLSPAELALPEQAGLHAVRLPVRDGQTPTEQQVDAFLKVVKTSDGPVFVHCGAGVGRTGSMTAAYLVRTGQADSRQAALRILAVGPPSIEQVYYALNVSRDDTDQPPLLVQGVSRLMDAPRRIMASL
;
A
#
# COMPACT_ATOMS: atom_id res chain seq x y z
N MET A 1 43.01 -23.66 -71.71
CA MET A 1 43.11 -22.19 -71.84
C MET A 1 43.03 -21.67 -70.42
N SER A 2 43.98 -21.02 -69.78
CA SER A 2 45.34 -20.50 -69.99
C SER A 2 45.74 -20.11 -68.55
N GLU A 3 46.97 -19.97 -68.09
CA GLU A 3 48.32 -20.19 -68.56
C GLU A 3 49.18 -19.98 -67.30
N SER A 4 50.32 -20.66 -67.25
CA SER A 4 51.23 -20.68 -66.12
C SER A 4 52.10 -19.40 -66.12
N ALA A 5 52.23 -18.74 -64.98
CA ALA A 5 53.28 -17.74 -64.76
C ALA A 5 53.97 -18.03 -63.41
N ALA A 6 55.17 -18.60 -63.53
CA ALA A 6 56.09 -18.84 -62.43
C ALA A 6 56.70 -17.54 -61.92
N LEU A 7 56.88 -17.42 -60.60
CA LEU A 7 57.69 -16.39 -59.96
C LEU A 7 58.88 -17.04 -59.21
N PRO A 8 60.05 -16.37 -59.20
CA PRO A 8 61.35 -17.00 -58.97
C PRO A 8 61.68 -17.31 -57.51
N ILE A 9 62.47 -18.36 -57.33
CA ILE A 9 63.07 -18.82 -56.07
C ILE A 9 64.18 -17.84 -55.63
N PRO A 10 64.15 -17.28 -54.40
CA PRO A 10 65.30 -16.58 -53.86
C PRO A 10 66.39 -17.56 -53.37
N GLY A 11 67.63 -17.32 -53.80
CA GLY A 11 68.81 -18.09 -53.42
C GLY A 11 69.23 -17.93 -51.94
N PRO A 12 70.23 -18.72 -51.49
CA PRO A 12 70.60 -18.81 -50.08
C PRO A 12 71.22 -17.51 -49.55
N VAL A 13 70.68 -17.02 -48.43
CA VAL A 13 71.20 -15.86 -47.69
C VAL A 13 72.39 -16.31 -46.83
N PRO A 14 73.54 -15.62 -46.85
CA PRO A 14 74.71 -15.99 -46.06
C PRO A 14 74.49 -15.79 -44.55
N ALA A 15 75.07 -16.68 -43.75
CA ALA A 15 75.00 -16.66 -42.29
C ALA A 15 75.64 -15.39 -41.70
N PRO A 16 74.96 -14.66 -40.79
CA PRO A 16 75.59 -13.59 -40.06
C PRO A 16 76.60 -14.15 -39.04
N THR A 17 77.83 -13.68 -39.19
CA THR A 17 78.97 -13.81 -38.28
C THR A 17 78.57 -13.43 -36.85
N GLY A 18 78.97 -14.28 -35.90
CA GLY A 18 78.69 -14.08 -34.48
C GLY A 18 79.23 -12.75 -33.96
N VAL A 19 78.32 -11.90 -33.51
CA VAL A 19 78.62 -10.80 -32.60
C VAL A 19 78.28 -11.29 -31.19
N LEU A 20 79.30 -11.35 -30.34
CA LEU A 20 79.18 -11.62 -28.92
C LEU A 20 78.36 -10.48 -28.29
N VAL A 21 77.07 -10.71 -28.08
CA VAL A 21 76.21 -9.78 -27.34
C VAL A 21 76.44 -10.04 -25.85
N ASP A 22 76.96 -9.02 -25.15
CA ASP A 22 77.11 -9.03 -23.69
C ASP A 22 75.80 -9.44 -23.02
N ALA A 23 75.93 -10.33 -22.03
CA ALA A 23 74.80 -10.76 -21.20
C ALA A 23 74.13 -9.53 -20.56
N PRO A 24 72.78 -9.41 -20.61
CA PRO A 24 72.10 -8.35 -19.90
C PRO A 24 72.35 -8.49 -18.40
N PRO A 25 72.50 -7.38 -17.64
CA PRO A 25 72.74 -7.46 -16.21
C PRO A 25 71.58 -8.18 -15.53
N HIS A 26 71.92 -9.06 -14.58
CA HIS A 26 70.98 -9.77 -13.72
C HIS A 26 69.97 -8.79 -13.11
N VAL A 27 68.73 -8.82 -13.59
CA VAL A 27 67.61 -8.19 -12.90
C VAL A 27 67.22 -9.13 -11.76
N PRO A 28 67.34 -8.72 -10.48
CA PRO A 28 66.88 -9.57 -9.39
C PRO A 28 65.38 -9.79 -9.54
N SER A 29 64.95 -11.06 -9.56
CA SER A 29 63.53 -11.42 -9.58
C SER A 29 62.86 -10.84 -8.33
N SER A 30 62.12 -9.75 -8.49
CA SER A 30 61.18 -9.29 -7.47
C SER A 30 60.10 -10.37 -7.33
N GLY A 31 60.08 -11.03 -6.16
CA GLY A 31 58.97 -11.94 -5.81
C GLY A 31 57.63 -11.21 -5.90
N PRO A 32 56.51 -11.96 -6.03
CA PRO A 32 55.19 -11.35 -6.12
C PRO A 32 54.97 -10.41 -4.93
N ALA A 33 54.68 -9.13 -5.23
CA ALA A 33 54.37 -8.15 -4.20
C ALA A 33 53.24 -8.71 -3.30
N PRO A 34 53.35 -8.60 -1.97
CA PRO A 34 52.30 -9.12 -1.10
C PRO A 34 50.97 -8.48 -1.48
N ALA A 35 49.95 -9.31 -1.69
CA ALA A 35 48.61 -8.84 -2.01
C ALA A 35 48.19 -7.82 -0.95
N ARG A 36 48.04 -6.55 -1.36
CA ARG A 36 47.57 -5.50 -0.46
C ARG A 36 46.19 -5.91 0.02
N GLY A 37 46.08 -6.32 1.29
CA GLY A 37 44.80 -6.56 1.94
C GLY A 37 43.90 -5.32 1.81
N PRO A 38 42.57 -5.48 1.88
CA PRO A 38 41.63 -4.37 1.71
C PRO A 38 42.01 -3.21 2.66
N LEU A 39 42.24 -2.03 2.07
CA LEU A 39 42.65 -0.84 2.82
C LEU A 39 41.61 -0.53 3.90
N ALA A 40 42.03 -0.55 5.15
CA ALA A 40 41.16 -0.16 6.25
C ALA A 40 40.65 1.28 6.02
N PRO A 41 39.34 1.55 6.20
CA PRO A 41 38.79 2.89 5.95
C PRO A 41 39.46 3.91 6.86
N ARG A 42 39.86 5.05 6.26
CA ARG A 42 40.54 6.16 6.92
C ARG A 42 39.76 6.60 8.18
N PRO A 43 40.43 7.00 9.27
CA PRO A 43 39.79 7.33 10.56
C PRO A 43 38.70 8.41 10.44
N ALA A 44 38.87 9.40 9.55
CA ALA A 44 37.86 10.41 9.24
C ALA A 44 36.57 9.81 8.65
N VAL A 45 36.68 8.79 7.80
CA VAL A 45 35.54 8.06 7.22
C VAL A 45 34.80 7.29 8.30
N ARG A 46 35.51 6.66 9.25
CA ARG A 46 34.91 5.95 10.39
C ARG A 46 34.16 6.89 11.35
N LEU A 47 34.71 8.08 11.61
CA LEU A 47 34.06 9.09 12.47
C LEU A 47 32.84 9.70 11.79
N TRP A 48 32.93 10.02 10.50
CA TRP A 48 31.80 10.50 9.71
C TRP A 48 30.70 9.44 9.64
N ALA A 49 31.04 8.17 9.35
CA ALA A 49 30.09 7.06 9.37
C ALA A 49 29.38 6.94 10.73
N ARG A 50 30.12 7.01 11.85
CA ARG A 50 29.54 6.99 13.20
C ARG A 50 28.57 8.16 13.46
N ARG A 51 28.89 9.37 12.96
CA ARG A 51 27.98 10.54 13.07
C ARG A 51 26.71 10.32 12.25
N VAL A 52 26.85 9.88 11.01
CA VAL A 52 25.70 9.54 10.14
C VAL A 52 24.84 8.47 10.78
N THR A 53 25.42 7.38 11.30
CA THR A 53 24.68 6.32 11.99
C THR A 53 23.91 6.85 13.20
N LYS A 54 24.52 7.71 14.02
CA LYS A 54 23.83 8.31 15.17
C LYS A 54 22.66 9.21 14.75
N VAL A 55 22.84 10.00 13.69
CA VAL A 55 21.78 10.85 13.14
C VAL A 55 20.63 9.97 12.62
N LEU A 56 20.92 8.95 11.82
CA LEU A 56 19.90 8.03 11.30
C LEU A 56 19.15 7.30 12.42
N LEU A 57 19.86 6.82 13.45
CA LEU A 57 19.22 6.18 14.60
C LEU A 57 18.35 7.17 15.38
N GLY A 58 18.81 8.41 15.56
CA GLY A 58 18.02 9.48 16.15
C GLY A 58 16.76 9.79 15.35
N CYS A 59 16.87 9.88 14.02
CA CYS A 59 15.72 10.07 13.13
C CYS A 59 14.74 8.89 13.19
N LEU A 60 15.24 7.65 13.24
CA LEU A 60 14.40 6.46 13.37
C LEU A 60 13.65 6.43 14.71
N LEU A 61 14.34 6.73 15.81
CA LEU A 61 13.73 6.84 17.14
C LEU A 61 12.69 7.96 17.17
N GLY A 62 13.03 9.14 16.63
CA GLY A 62 12.10 10.27 16.54
C GLY A 62 10.85 9.94 15.73
N TYR A 63 11.02 9.27 14.57
CA TYR A 63 9.90 8.77 13.78
C TYR A 63 9.06 7.74 14.55
N GLY A 64 9.71 6.81 15.26
CA GLY A 64 9.01 5.82 16.09
C GLY A 64 8.15 6.46 17.18
N VAL A 65 8.66 7.49 17.87
CA VAL A 65 7.90 8.26 18.88
C VAL A 65 6.75 9.01 18.24
N LEU A 66 6.98 9.72 17.14
CA LEU A 66 5.93 10.46 16.41
C LEU A 66 4.82 9.52 15.94
N TRP A 67 5.20 8.37 15.37
CA TRP A 67 4.27 7.35 14.92
C TRP A 67 3.45 6.80 16.08
N ALA A 68 4.09 6.44 17.19
CA ALA A 68 3.40 5.90 18.36
C ALA A 68 2.42 6.90 18.97
N ALA A 69 2.83 8.18 19.10
CA ALA A 69 1.95 9.25 19.60
C ALA A 69 0.75 9.45 18.68
N SER A 70 0.96 9.42 17.37
CA SER A 70 -0.11 9.61 16.39
C SER A 70 -1.08 8.44 16.33
N ALA A 71 -0.57 7.20 16.31
CA ALA A 71 -1.39 5.99 16.37
C ALA A 71 -2.17 5.91 17.68
N GLY A 72 -1.53 6.25 18.81
CA GLY A 72 -2.16 6.34 20.11
C GLY A 72 -3.27 7.38 20.16
N GLY A 73 -3.03 8.58 19.61
CA GLY A 73 -4.03 9.63 19.48
C GLY A 73 -5.23 9.20 18.63
N MET A 74 -4.99 8.56 17.48
CA MET A 74 -6.05 8.05 16.62
C MET A 74 -6.90 6.99 17.33
N LEU A 75 -6.25 6.06 18.03
CA LEU A 75 -6.93 5.04 18.84
C LEU A 75 -7.76 5.67 19.96
N ALA A 76 -7.25 6.70 20.63
CA ALA A 76 -7.96 7.42 21.68
C ALA A 76 -9.20 8.14 21.14
N VAL A 77 -9.08 8.86 20.02
CA VAL A 77 -10.23 9.52 19.37
C VAL A 77 -11.29 8.51 18.93
N SER A 78 -10.88 7.39 18.32
CA SER A 78 -11.82 6.33 17.95
C SER A 78 -12.50 5.68 19.16
N ALA A 79 -11.77 5.47 20.26
CA ALA A 79 -12.33 4.93 21.50
C ALA A 79 -13.32 5.90 22.14
N TRP A 80 -13.00 7.20 22.15
CA TRP A 80 -13.91 8.25 22.61
C TRP A 80 -15.17 8.31 21.74
N ALA A 81 -15.02 8.33 20.41
CA ALA A 81 -16.15 8.31 19.49
C ALA A 81 -17.05 7.07 19.68
N ARG A 82 -16.47 5.89 19.96
CA ARG A 82 -17.23 4.68 20.32
C ARG A 82 -18.08 4.85 21.56
N HIS A 83 -17.48 5.41 22.61
CA HIS A 83 -18.15 5.57 23.88
C HIS A 83 -19.35 6.53 23.77
N ASP A 84 -19.17 7.66 23.09
CA ASP A 84 -20.27 8.62 22.86
C ASP A 84 -21.37 8.06 21.94
N ASN A 85 -21.01 7.13 21.05
CA ASN A 85 -21.96 6.48 20.14
C ASN A 85 -22.37 5.07 20.59
N ALA A 86 -22.35 4.77 21.90
CA ALA A 86 -22.59 3.43 22.45
C ALA A 86 -23.93 2.77 22.08
N GLY A 87 -24.88 3.50 21.46
CA GLY A 87 -26.12 2.95 20.89
C GLY A 87 -26.00 2.38 19.46
N SER A 88 -24.86 2.58 18.79
CA SER A 88 -24.60 2.09 17.43
C SER A 88 -23.86 0.73 17.40
N GLY A 89 -23.89 -0.02 18.51
CA GLY A 89 -23.20 -1.31 18.66
C GLY A 89 -23.59 -2.31 17.57
N GLY A 90 -22.70 -2.50 16.61
CA GLY A 90 -22.87 -3.45 15.52
C GLY A 90 -23.14 -4.87 16.02
N SER A 91 -24.07 -5.57 15.35
CA SER A 91 -24.34 -6.98 15.64
C SER A 91 -23.12 -7.83 15.30
N LYS A 92 -22.72 -8.73 16.20
CA LYS A 92 -21.68 -9.72 15.87
C LYS A 92 -22.23 -10.70 14.83
N VAL A 93 -21.62 -10.70 13.65
CA VAL A 93 -21.93 -11.63 12.58
C VAL A 93 -20.71 -12.50 12.31
N ALA A 94 -20.91 -13.83 12.25
CA ALA A 94 -19.83 -14.76 12.01
C ALA A 94 -19.14 -14.46 10.68
N GLY A 95 -17.82 -14.27 10.71
CA GLY A 95 -17.03 -14.00 9.52
C GLY A 95 -17.20 -12.60 8.92
N ILE A 96 -17.81 -11.65 9.66
CA ILE A 96 -17.85 -10.23 9.30
C ILE A 96 -17.52 -9.39 10.53
N ASN A 97 -16.36 -8.73 10.51
CA ASN A 97 -15.99 -7.76 11.53
C ASN A 97 -16.63 -6.41 11.25
N HIS A 98 -16.82 -5.61 12.30
CA HIS A 98 -17.38 -4.26 12.21
C HIS A 98 -18.73 -4.18 11.46
N PHE A 99 -19.54 -5.24 11.58
CA PHE A 99 -20.84 -5.36 10.93
C PHE A 99 -21.86 -4.41 11.57
N LEU A 100 -22.46 -3.53 10.77
CA LEU A 100 -23.32 -2.46 11.27
C LEU A 100 -24.33 -2.03 10.20
N ALA A 101 -25.58 -1.79 10.58
CA ALA A 101 -26.55 -1.13 9.70
C ALA A 101 -26.32 0.38 9.75
N VAL A 102 -25.99 1.00 8.61
CA VAL A 102 -25.89 2.47 8.49
C VAL A 102 -27.28 3.06 8.58
N ASP A 103 -28.21 2.47 7.82
CA ASP A 103 -29.63 2.76 7.79
C ASP A 103 -30.39 1.49 7.29
N PRO A 104 -31.71 1.55 7.01
CA PRO A 104 -32.46 0.41 6.48
C PRO A 104 -32.00 -0.10 5.11
N HIS A 105 -31.28 0.71 4.32
CA HIS A 105 -30.88 0.40 2.93
C HIS A 105 -29.40 0.03 2.80
N VAL A 106 -28.54 0.48 3.71
CA VAL A 106 -27.09 0.29 3.63
C VAL A 106 -26.55 -0.31 4.90
N TRP A 107 -25.93 -1.48 4.77
CA TRP A 107 -25.18 -2.15 5.83
C TRP A 107 -23.69 -2.16 5.47
N ARG A 108 -22.83 -2.29 6.47
CA ARG A 108 -21.37 -2.16 6.31
C ARG A 108 -20.59 -3.17 7.14
N GLY A 109 -19.37 -3.49 6.72
CA GLY A 109 -18.46 -4.34 7.50
C GLY A 109 -17.13 -4.62 6.81
N SER A 110 -16.37 -5.56 7.37
CA SER A 110 -15.17 -6.12 6.76
C SER A 110 -15.51 -7.07 5.60
N ALA A 111 -14.50 -7.48 4.85
CA ALA A 111 -14.64 -8.49 3.81
C ALA A 111 -15.24 -9.76 4.42
N PRO A 112 -16.40 -10.22 3.95
CA PRO A 112 -17.03 -11.42 4.48
C PRO A 112 -16.22 -12.67 4.13
N SER A 113 -16.21 -13.62 5.06
CA SER A 113 -15.90 -15.03 4.71
C SER A 113 -17.03 -15.64 3.87
N ALA A 114 -16.83 -16.84 3.33
CA ALA A 114 -17.88 -17.61 2.65
C ALA A 114 -19.13 -17.85 3.54
N ALA A 115 -18.95 -18.01 4.86
CA ALA A 115 -20.07 -18.10 5.80
C ALA A 115 -20.74 -16.73 6.01
N GLY A 116 -19.96 -15.66 6.01
CA GLY A 116 -20.48 -14.29 6.12
C GLY A 116 -21.36 -13.90 4.95
N TYR A 117 -21.00 -14.25 3.71
CA TYR A 117 -21.85 -14.00 2.55
C TYR A 117 -23.20 -14.73 2.63
N ARG A 118 -23.21 -15.98 3.10
CA ARG A 118 -24.47 -16.73 3.31
C ARG A 118 -25.35 -16.04 4.37
N GLU A 119 -24.76 -15.62 5.48
CA GLU A 119 -25.47 -14.89 6.52
C GLU A 119 -26.03 -13.54 6.04
N LEU A 120 -25.33 -12.84 5.13
CA LEU A 120 -25.87 -11.63 4.50
C LEU A 120 -27.11 -11.94 3.67
N ALA A 121 -27.07 -13.00 2.85
CA ALA A 121 -28.21 -13.44 2.04
C ALA A 121 -29.41 -13.83 2.92
N ASP A 122 -29.17 -14.57 4.01
CA ASP A 122 -30.21 -14.97 4.98
C ASP A 122 -30.86 -13.77 5.67
N ARG A 123 -30.13 -12.65 5.78
CA ARG A 123 -30.64 -11.37 6.32
C ARG A 123 -31.33 -10.49 5.28
N GLY A 124 -31.49 -10.98 4.05
CA GLY A 124 -32.18 -10.29 2.97
C GLY A 124 -31.32 -9.29 2.19
N ILE A 125 -30.01 -9.24 2.44
CA ILE A 125 -29.08 -8.48 1.58
C ILE A 125 -29.12 -9.08 0.18
N ARG A 126 -29.19 -8.21 -0.83
CA ARG A 126 -29.23 -8.64 -2.25
C ARG A 126 -27.97 -8.28 -3.02
N THR A 127 -27.34 -7.18 -2.65
CA THR A 127 -26.17 -6.67 -3.34
C THR A 127 -25.03 -6.44 -2.36
N VAL A 128 -23.83 -6.88 -2.73
CA VAL A 128 -22.60 -6.53 -2.03
C VAL A 128 -21.76 -5.58 -2.88
N VAL A 129 -21.18 -4.57 -2.25
CA VAL A 129 -20.27 -3.62 -2.87
C VAL A 129 -18.88 -3.84 -2.30
N ASP A 130 -17.98 -4.39 -3.11
CA ASP A 130 -16.58 -4.62 -2.75
C ASP A 130 -15.72 -3.41 -3.14
N LEU A 131 -15.18 -2.73 -2.13
CA LEU A 131 -14.29 -1.58 -2.28
C LEU A 131 -12.82 -1.98 -2.42
N ARG A 132 -12.50 -3.28 -2.43
CA ARG A 132 -11.12 -3.77 -2.54
C ARG A 132 -10.55 -3.55 -3.94
N ALA A 133 -9.43 -2.84 -3.97
CA ALA A 133 -8.61 -2.62 -5.16
C ALA A 133 -7.43 -3.59 -5.26
N GLU A 134 -7.28 -4.48 -4.27
CA GLU A 134 -6.33 -5.57 -4.25
C GLU A 134 -6.61 -6.58 -5.38
N ASP A 135 -5.57 -7.28 -5.82
CA ASP A 135 -5.69 -8.37 -6.81
C ASP A 135 -6.24 -9.61 -6.11
N LEU A 136 -7.57 -9.76 -6.21
CA LEU A 136 -8.30 -10.90 -5.65
C LEU A 136 -8.29 -12.08 -6.61
N SER A 137 -8.17 -13.28 -6.06
CA SER A 137 -8.27 -14.50 -6.87
C SER A 137 -9.68 -14.67 -7.47
N PRO A 138 -9.81 -15.36 -8.61
CA PRO A 138 -11.14 -15.65 -9.17
C PRO A 138 -12.08 -16.37 -8.19
N ALA A 139 -11.52 -17.22 -7.30
CA ALA A 139 -12.28 -17.91 -6.27
C ALA A 139 -12.88 -16.93 -5.24
N GLU A 140 -12.10 -15.94 -4.79
CA GLU A 140 -12.58 -14.91 -3.87
C GLU A 140 -13.65 -14.01 -4.49
N LEU A 141 -13.48 -13.66 -5.76
CA LEU A 141 -14.44 -12.83 -6.51
C LEU A 141 -15.78 -13.55 -6.71
N ALA A 142 -15.78 -14.88 -6.80
CA ALA A 142 -16.99 -15.69 -6.98
C ALA A 142 -17.79 -15.92 -5.68
N LEU A 143 -17.20 -15.69 -4.49
CA LEU A 143 -17.85 -16.00 -3.21
C LEU A 143 -19.22 -15.35 -3.00
N PRO A 144 -19.47 -14.07 -3.34
CA PRO A 144 -20.78 -13.48 -3.17
C PRO A 144 -21.83 -14.14 -4.07
N GLU A 145 -21.50 -14.38 -5.33
CA GLU A 145 -22.41 -14.99 -6.30
C GLU A 145 -22.75 -16.43 -5.92
N GLN A 146 -21.79 -17.18 -5.37
CA GLN A 146 -22.02 -18.51 -4.80
C GLN A 146 -23.02 -18.51 -3.63
N ALA A 147 -23.13 -17.38 -2.92
CA ALA A 147 -24.13 -17.18 -1.87
C ALA A 147 -25.46 -16.58 -2.40
N GLY A 148 -25.61 -16.42 -3.71
CA GLY A 148 -26.81 -15.84 -4.32
C GLY A 148 -26.89 -14.31 -4.25
N LEU A 149 -25.76 -13.63 -4.01
CA LEU A 149 -25.67 -12.18 -3.93
C LEU A 149 -25.16 -11.59 -5.24
N HIS A 150 -25.70 -10.44 -5.64
CA HIS A 150 -25.14 -9.65 -6.73
C HIS A 150 -23.90 -8.90 -6.24
N ALA A 151 -22.76 -9.06 -6.93
CA ALA A 151 -21.51 -8.39 -6.58
C ALA A 151 -21.27 -7.16 -7.47
N VAL A 152 -21.00 -6.01 -6.85
CA VAL A 152 -20.54 -4.80 -7.53
C VAL A 152 -19.15 -4.43 -7.00
N ARG A 153 -18.22 -4.15 -7.91
CA ARG A 153 -16.87 -3.69 -7.54
C ARG A 153 -16.72 -2.20 -7.76
N LEU A 154 -16.32 -1.48 -6.71
CA LEU A 154 -15.96 -0.06 -6.75
C LEU A 154 -14.58 0.11 -6.10
N PRO A 155 -13.50 -0.26 -6.80
CA PRO A 155 -12.18 -0.42 -6.18
C PRO A 155 -11.61 0.91 -5.66
N VAL A 156 -11.39 0.99 -4.36
CA VAL A 156 -10.70 2.09 -3.68
C VAL A 156 -9.38 1.55 -3.13
N ARG A 157 -8.28 2.24 -3.41
CA ARG A 157 -6.95 1.84 -2.90
C ARG A 157 -6.90 1.95 -1.39
N ASP A 158 -6.23 1.01 -0.73
CA ASP A 158 -6.15 1.03 0.73
C ASP A 158 -5.47 2.30 1.26
N GLY A 159 -6.02 2.84 2.35
CA GLY A 159 -5.64 4.13 2.91
C GLY A 159 -6.13 5.38 2.16
N GLN A 160 -6.72 5.23 0.97
CA GLN A 160 -7.25 6.33 0.14
C GLN A 160 -8.77 6.49 0.29
N THR A 161 -9.31 7.52 -0.37
CA THR A 161 -10.71 7.92 -0.34
C THR A 161 -11.43 7.61 -1.65
N PRO A 162 -12.75 7.38 -1.64
CA PRO A 162 -13.51 7.17 -2.87
C PRO A 162 -13.57 8.47 -3.69
N THR A 163 -13.65 8.32 -5.01
CA THR A 163 -13.90 9.45 -5.91
C THR A 163 -15.38 9.79 -5.97
N GLU A 164 -15.72 10.99 -6.44
CA GLU A 164 -17.12 11.42 -6.63
C GLU A 164 -17.89 10.44 -7.52
N GLN A 165 -17.29 10.00 -8.63
CA GLN A 165 -17.88 9.01 -9.53
C GLN A 165 -18.16 7.68 -8.84
N GLN A 166 -17.29 7.24 -7.92
CA GLN A 166 -17.50 6.03 -7.15
C GLN A 166 -18.63 6.19 -6.13
N VAL A 167 -18.75 7.37 -5.51
CA VAL A 167 -19.86 7.68 -4.60
C VAL A 167 -21.18 7.71 -5.36
N ASP A 168 -21.22 8.34 -6.54
CA ASP A 168 -22.43 8.38 -7.38
C ASP A 168 -22.82 6.98 -7.88
N ALA A 169 -21.83 6.17 -8.27
CA ALA A 169 -22.06 4.77 -8.63
C ALA A 169 -22.61 3.98 -7.44
N PHE A 170 -22.09 4.19 -6.23
CA PHE A 170 -22.59 3.56 -5.02
C PHE A 170 -24.04 3.98 -4.71
N LEU A 171 -24.34 5.28 -4.76
CA LEU A 171 -25.71 5.80 -4.57
C LEU A 171 -26.69 5.20 -5.59
N LYS A 172 -26.25 5.06 -6.85
CA LYS A 172 -27.05 4.39 -7.88
C LYS A 172 -27.32 2.93 -7.52
N VAL A 173 -26.31 2.18 -7.09
CA VAL A 173 -26.47 0.78 -6.66
C VAL A 173 -27.46 0.67 -5.50
N VAL A 174 -27.35 1.53 -4.48
CA VAL A 174 -28.29 1.56 -3.35
C VAL A 174 -29.72 1.85 -3.81
N LYS A 175 -29.90 2.79 -4.75
CA LYS A 175 -31.21 3.16 -5.27
C LYS A 175 -31.87 2.05 -6.11
N THR A 176 -31.09 1.26 -6.84
CA THR A 176 -31.61 0.25 -7.77
C THR A 176 -31.63 -1.17 -7.22
N SER A 177 -31.10 -1.41 -6.01
CA SER A 177 -31.09 -2.74 -5.42
C SER A 177 -32.48 -3.12 -4.88
N ASP A 178 -32.88 -4.38 -5.08
CA ASP A 178 -34.16 -4.93 -4.61
C ASP A 178 -34.18 -5.24 -3.10
N GLY A 179 -33.14 -4.87 -2.37
CA GLY A 179 -33.00 -5.04 -0.93
C GLY A 179 -31.84 -4.22 -0.39
N PRO A 180 -31.51 -4.34 0.91
CA PRO A 180 -30.40 -3.59 1.47
C PRO A 180 -29.08 -4.01 0.82
N VAL A 181 -28.19 -3.04 0.66
CA VAL A 181 -26.85 -3.19 0.10
C VAL A 181 -25.84 -3.31 1.22
N PHE A 182 -24.92 -4.28 1.11
CA PHE A 182 -23.81 -4.41 2.03
C PHE A 182 -22.50 -3.91 1.40
N VAL A 183 -21.89 -2.88 1.97
CA VAL A 183 -20.62 -2.32 1.50
C VAL A 183 -19.45 -2.73 2.39
N HIS A 184 -18.35 -3.17 1.80
CA HIS A 184 -17.18 -3.63 2.56
C HIS A 184 -15.84 -3.28 1.90
N CYS A 185 -14.78 -3.38 2.71
CA CYS A 185 -13.39 -3.39 2.27
C CYS A 185 -12.65 -4.49 3.04
N GLY A 186 -11.31 -4.49 3.10
CA GLY A 186 -10.58 -5.50 3.88
C GLY A 186 -11.00 -5.54 5.36
N ALA A 187 -10.68 -4.49 6.13
CA ALA A 187 -10.99 -4.42 7.56
C ALA A 187 -12.40 -3.88 7.87
N GLY A 188 -13.06 -3.25 6.89
CA GLY A 188 -14.33 -2.56 7.12
C GLY A 188 -14.20 -1.22 7.85
N VAL A 189 -13.01 -0.65 7.98
CA VAL A 189 -12.80 0.61 8.71
C VAL A 189 -12.63 1.77 7.75
N GLY A 190 -11.50 1.85 7.05
CA GLY A 190 -11.13 3.00 6.22
C GLY A 190 -12.05 3.24 5.02
N ARG A 191 -11.87 2.45 3.95
CA ARG A 191 -12.61 2.62 2.68
C ARG A 191 -14.13 2.51 2.86
N THR A 192 -14.57 1.51 3.62
CA THR A 192 -15.99 1.35 4.00
C THR A 192 -16.49 2.57 4.76
N GLY A 193 -15.73 3.04 5.76
CA GLY A 193 -16.06 4.25 6.50
C GLY A 193 -16.24 5.44 5.58
N SER A 194 -15.23 5.76 4.75
CA SER A 194 -15.30 6.89 3.82
C SER A 194 -16.48 6.81 2.86
N MET A 195 -16.77 5.62 2.29
CA MET A 195 -17.94 5.44 1.42
C MET A 195 -19.26 5.67 2.18
N THR A 196 -19.38 5.12 3.40
CA THR A 196 -20.58 5.32 4.22
C THR A 196 -20.73 6.75 4.73
N ALA A 197 -19.62 7.47 4.99
CA ALA A 197 -19.65 8.88 5.36
C ALA A 197 -20.18 9.73 4.20
N ALA A 198 -19.65 9.51 2.99
CA ALA A 198 -20.15 10.18 1.80
C ALA A 198 -21.63 9.87 1.56
N TYR A 199 -22.04 8.60 1.66
CA TYR A 199 -23.44 8.20 1.56
C TYR A 199 -24.36 8.98 2.53
N LEU A 200 -24.00 9.02 3.81
CA LEU A 200 -24.78 9.71 4.85
C LEU A 200 -24.94 11.20 4.57
N VAL A 201 -23.86 11.85 4.11
CA VAL A 201 -23.89 13.29 3.81
C VAL A 201 -24.67 13.56 2.52
N ARG A 202 -24.41 12.82 1.44
CA ARG A 202 -25.09 12.97 0.14
C ARG A 202 -26.59 12.70 0.22
N THR A 203 -27.02 11.82 1.12
CA THR A 203 -28.45 11.56 1.40
C THR A 203 -29.06 12.49 2.45
N GLY A 204 -28.25 13.39 3.03
CA GLY A 204 -28.70 14.36 4.01
C GLY A 204 -29.02 13.79 5.40
N GLN A 205 -28.62 12.55 5.67
CA GLN A 205 -28.84 11.85 6.94
C GLN A 205 -27.85 12.26 8.05
N ALA A 206 -26.72 12.87 7.67
CA ALA A 206 -25.74 13.43 8.60
C ALA A 206 -25.04 14.65 7.96
N ASP A 207 -24.51 15.54 8.79
CA ASP A 207 -23.46 16.46 8.35
C ASP A 207 -22.08 15.76 8.33
N SER A 208 -21.07 16.41 7.77
CA SER A 208 -19.72 15.85 7.62
C SER A 208 -19.07 15.51 8.96
N ARG A 209 -19.30 16.32 10.00
CA ARG A 209 -18.75 16.08 11.33
C ARG A 209 -19.39 14.86 11.99
N GLN A 210 -20.70 14.74 11.91
CA GLN A 210 -21.44 13.58 12.40
C GLN A 210 -21.01 12.31 11.64
N ALA A 211 -20.87 12.39 10.32
CA ALA A 211 -20.38 11.29 9.51
C ALA A 211 -18.95 10.87 9.91
N ALA A 212 -18.05 11.83 10.12
CA ALA A 212 -16.70 11.58 10.60
C ALA A 212 -16.69 10.88 11.97
N LEU A 213 -17.51 11.33 12.91
CA LEU A 213 -17.62 10.69 14.23
C LEU A 213 -18.16 9.26 14.15
N ARG A 214 -19.14 9.00 13.28
CA ARG A 214 -19.69 7.65 13.07
C ARG A 214 -18.63 6.69 12.53
N ILE A 215 -17.80 7.12 11.58
CA ILE A 215 -16.72 6.25 11.06
C ILE A 215 -15.62 6.03 12.10
N LEU A 216 -15.29 7.05 12.89
CA LEU A 216 -14.30 6.96 13.96
C LEU A 216 -14.73 6.00 15.07
N ALA A 217 -16.03 5.96 15.37
CA ALA A 217 -16.61 5.01 16.29
C ALA A 217 -16.48 3.56 15.79
N VAL A 218 -16.41 3.32 14.49
CA VAL A 218 -16.15 1.94 14.03
C VAL A 218 -14.71 1.53 14.36
N GLY A 219 -13.75 2.38 14.04
CA GLY A 219 -12.33 2.09 14.20
C GLY A 219 -11.47 3.22 13.65
N PRO A 220 -10.15 3.18 13.87
CA PRO A 220 -9.24 4.22 13.40
C PRO A 220 -9.02 4.13 11.88
N PRO A 221 -9.48 5.10 11.08
CA PRO A 221 -9.17 5.16 9.64
C PRO A 221 -7.84 5.89 9.41
N SER A 222 -7.43 6.05 8.14
CA SER A 222 -6.28 6.90 7.81
C SER A 222 -6.61 8.39 7.99
N ILE A 223 -5.58 9.24 8.11
CA ILE A 223 -5.77 10.69 8.23
C ILE A 223 -6.43 11.26 6.97
N GLU A 224 -6.07 10.75 5.80
CA GLU A 224 -6.70 11.07 4.51
C GLU A 224 -8.22 10.83 4.56
N GLN A 225 -8.64 9.72 5.16
CA GLN A 225 -10.04 9.33 5.28
C GLN A 225 -10.80 10.13 6.33
N VAL A 226 -10.16 10.50 7.46
CA VAL A 226 -10.74 11.44 8.43
C VAL A 226 -10.96 12.80 7.78
N TYR A 227 -9.95 13.32 7.08
CA TYR A 227 -10.03 14.59 6.38
C TYR A 227 -11.18 14.57 5.38
N TYR A 228 -11.27 13.53 4.55
CA TYR A 228 -12.35 13.37 3.58
C TYR A 228 -13.72 13.37 4.24
N ALA A 229 -13.92 12.59 5.30
CA ALA A 229 -15.21 12.54 5.99
C ALA A 229 -15.62 13.89 6.60
N LEU A 230 -14.66 14.70 7.06
CA LEU A 230 -14.92 16.04 7.61
C LEU A 230 -15.24 17.09 6.54
N ASN A 231 -14.83 16.87 5.29
CA ASN A 231 -14.97 17.85 4.20
C ASN A 231 -15.94 17.40 3.10
N VAL A 232 -16.54 16.21 3.21
CA VAL A 232 -17.56 15.78 2.26
C VAL A 232 -18.80 16.66 2.37
N SER A 233 -19.37 17.03 1.23
CA SER A 233 -20.58 17.86 1.17
C SER A 233 -21.73 17.11 0.51
N ARG A 234 -22.89 17.77 0.39
CA ARG A 234 -24.06 17.19 -0.29
C ARG A 234 -23.91 17.16 -1.81
N ASP A 235 -23.16 18.11 -2.35
CA ASP A 235 -23.10 18.35 -3.78
C ASP A 235 -21.79 17.84 -4.38
N ASP A 236 -20.72 17.76 -3.59
CA ASP A 236 -19.41 17.31 -4.02
C ASP A 236 -18.67 16.48 -2.98
N THR A 237 -17.59 15.83 -3.43
CA THR A 237 -16.65 15.15 -2.56
C THR A 237 -15.21 15.54 -2.92
N ASP A 238 -14.61 16.41 -2.12
CA ASP A 238 -13.23 16.84 -2.33
C ASP A 238 -12.22 15.76 -1.96
N GLN A 239 -11.28 15.51 -2.86
CA GLN A 239 -10.13 14.68 -2.53
C GLN A 239 -9.19 15.42 -1.57
N PRO A 240 -8.61 14.73 -0.58
CA PRO A 240 -7.70 15.38 0.36
C PRO A 240 -6.52 16.04 -0.36
N PRO A 241 -6.08 17.25 0.05
CA PRO A 241 -4.94 17.93 -0.55
C PRO A 241 -3.66 17.07 -0.53
N LEU A 242 -2.76 17.28 -1.49
CA LEU A 242 -1.52 16.49 -1.62
C LEU A 242 -0.67 16.47 -0.34
N LEU A 243 -0.66 17.56 0.43
CA LEU A 243 0.03 17.64 1.71
C LEU A 243 -0.57 16.65 2.73
N VAL A 244 -1.90 16.59 2.82
CA VAL A 244 -2.62 15.66 3.71
C VAL A 244 -2.35 14.22 3.29
N GLN A 245 -2.40 13.92 2.00
CA GLN A 245 -2.06 12.60 1.47
C GLN A 245 -0.61 12.21 1.83
N GLY A 246 0.34 13.14 1.69
CA GLY A 246 1.75 12.91 2.03
C GLY A 246 1.95 12.58 3.51
N VAL A 247 1.34 13.37 4.40
CA VAL A 247 1.39 13.14 5.85
C VAL A 247 0.73 11.81 6.23
N SER A 248 -0.47 11.56 5.71
CA SER A 248 -1.20 10.31 5.95
C SER A 248 -0.36 9.08 5.55
N ARG A 249 0.23 9.10 4.35
CA ARG A 249 1.06 7.98 3.86
C ARG A 249 2.33 7.77 4.68
N LEU A 250 2.96 8.84 5.19
CA LEU A 250 4.13 8.75 6.06
C LEU A 250 3.78 8.11 7.40
N MET A 251 2.64 8.48 7.98
CA MET A 251 2.17 7.98 9.28
C MET A 251 1.64 6.54 9.17
N ASP A 252 1.11 6.18 8.01
CA ASP A 252 0.62 4.84 7.71
C ASP A 252 1.70 3.89 7.18
N ALA A 253 2.91 4.39 6.92
CA ALA A 253 3.98 3.60 6.32
C ALA A 253 4.25 2.26 7.03
N PRO A 254 4.27 2.16 8.37
CA PRO A 254 4.54 0.89 9.05
C PRO A 254 3.47 -0.16 8.75
N ARG A 255 2.19 0.25 8.74
CA ARG A 255 1.07 -0.64 8.40
C ARG A 255 1.17 -1.12 6.95
N ARG A 256 1.52 -0.22 6.03
CA ARG A 256 1.65 -0.53 4.59
C ARG A 256 2.79 -1.50 4.32
N ILE A 257 3.92 -1.33 5.02
CA ILE A 257 5.07 -2.24 4.94
C ILE A 257 4.67 -3.63 5.44
N MET A 258 4.03 -3.72 6.61
CA MET A 258 3.58 -5.01 7.16
C MET A 258 2.58 -5.74 6.26
N ALA A 259 1.73 -5.01 5.52
CA ALA A 259 0.79 -5.62 4.58
C ALA A 259 1.45 -6.12 3.27
N SER A 260 2.70 -5.73 3.01
CA SER A 260 3.47 -6.12 1.82
C SER A 260 4.54 -7.20 2.09
N LEU A 261 4.71 -7.59 3.35
CA LEU A 261 5.64 -8.62 3.83
C LEU A 261 4.86 -9.93 4.07
#